data_AF-A0A254QYC0-F1
#
_entry.id   AF-A0A254QYC0-F1
#
_cell.length_a   1.000
_cell.length_b   1.000
_cell.length_c   1.000
_cell.angle_alpha   90.00
_cell.angle_beta   90.00
_cell.angle_gamma   90.00
#
_symmetry.space_group_name_H-M   'P 1'
#
loop_
_entity.id
_entity.type
_entity.pdbx_description
1 polymer ?
#
loop_
_entity_poly.entity_id
_entity_poly.type
_entity_poly.pdbx_seq_one_letter_code
_entity_poly.pdbx_strand_id
1 'polypeptide(L)' 'MEELHFNCPAYLSQRFWLLCSERKETPGSVLRSFMYEEIARSDASFIYDLKEVTGMDEWAVRQGLIPGKK' A
#
# COMPACT_ATOMS: atom_id res chain seq x y z
N MET A 1 8.25 -14.73 -0.19
CA MET A 1 7.78 -13.37 -0.55
C MET A 1 8.88 -12.80 -1.42
N GLU A 2 8.59 -12.49 -2.69
CA GLU A 2 9.57 -11.85 -3.57
C GLU A 2 9.64 -10.36 -3.27
N GLU A 3 10.84 -9.82 -3.13
CA GLU A 3 11.05 -8.38 -2.93
C GLU A 3 11.10 -7.67 -4.28
N LEU A 4 10.18 -6.73 -4.51
CA LEU A 4 10.19 -5.87 -5.69
C LEU A 4 10.99 -4.60 -5.40
N HIS A 5 11.99 -4.33 -6.23
CA HIS A 5 12.77 -3.09 -6.17
C HIS A 5 12.33 -2.12 -7.26
N PHE A 6 12.14 -0.86 -6.89
CA PHE A 6 11.78 0.20 -7.82
C PHE A 6 12.86 1.27 -7.84
N ASN A 7 13.30 1.66 -9.03
CA ASN A 7 14.14 2.83 -9.20
C ASN A 7 13.28 4.10 -9.09
N CYS A 8 13.32 4.74 -7.93
CA CYS A 8 12.58 5.97 -7.67
C CYS A 8 13.54 7.17 -7.56
N PRO A 9 13.42 8.19 -8.44
CA PRO A 9 14.17 9.43 -8.33
C PRO A 9 14.00 10.11 -6.97
N ALA A 10 15.08 10.68 -6.43
CA ALA A 10 15.09 11.25 -5.08
C ALA A 10 13.97 12.28 -4.84
N TYR A 11 13.72 13.18 -5.80
CA TYR A 11 12.67 14.21 -5.69
C TYR A 11 11.25 13.61 -5.60
N LEU A 12 10.98 12.48 -6.27
CA LEU A 12 9.70 11.80 -6.17
C LEU A 12 9.55 11.09 -4.83
N SER A 13 10.62 10.42 -4.38
CA SER A 13 10.62 9.74 -3.08
C SER A 13 10.33 10.72 -1.93
N GLN A 14 10.92 11.92 -1.95
CA GLN A 14 10.66 12.97 -0.95
C GLN A 14 9.20 13.42 -0.94
N ARG A 15 8.62 13.70 -2.12
CA ARG A 15 7.20 14.09 -2.21
C ARG A 15 6.27 12.98 -1.73
N PHE A 16 6.62 11.74 -2.04
CA PHE A 16 5.87 10.57 -1.59
C PHE A 16 5.93 10.42 -0.06
N TRP A 17 7.09 10.62 0.56
CA TRP A 17 7.23 10.61 2.02
C TRP A 17 6.39 11.69 2.70
N LEU A 18 6.36 12.91 2.14
CA LEU A 18 5.51 13.99 2.64
C LEU A 18 4.03 13.60 2.57
N LEU A 19 3.58 13.04 1.44
CA LEU A 19 2.20 12.56 1.28
C LEU A 19 1.83 11.50 2.33
N CYS A 20 2.72 10.53 2.57
CA CYS A 20 2.50 9.51 3.60
C CYS A 20 2.34 10.14 4.98
N SER A 21 3.18 11.13 5.30
CA SER A 21 3.13 11.86 6.57
C SER A 21 1.84 12.66 6.73
N GLU A 22 1.39 13.37 5.68
CA GLU A 22 0.15 14.15 5.70
C GLU A 22 -1.07 13.26 5.93
N ARG A 23 -1.06 12.05 5.36
CA ARG A 23 -2.14 11.06 5.50
C ARG A 23 -2.04 10.20 6.75
N LYS A 24 -0.92 10.27 7.49
CA LYS A 24 -0.61 9.37 8.61
C LYS A 24 -0.69 7.88 8.23
N GLU A 25 -0.26 7.55 7.01
CA GLU A 25 -0.28 6.19 6.48
C GLU A 25 1.15 5.71 6.21
N THR A 26 1.36 4.39 6.26
CA THR A 26 2.66 3.81 5.94
C THR A 26 2.90 3.82 4.42
N PRO A 27 4.17 3.99 3.97
CA PRO A 27 4.54 3.89 2.56
C PRO A 27 3.97 2.66 1.84
N GLY A 28 4.05 1.50 2.49
CA GLY A 28 3.54 0.25 1.95
C GLY A 28 2.02 0.25 1.79
N SER A 29 1.29 0.90 2.71
CA SER A 29 -0.16 1.06 2.58
C SER A 29 -0.52 1.96 1.40
N VAL A 30 0.11 3.13 1.29
CA VAL A 30 -0.18 4.09 0.22
C VAL A 30 0.16 3.50 -1.15
N LEU A 31 1.31 2.83 -1.28
CA LEU A 31 1.70 2.14 -2.52
C LEU A 31 0.74 1.02 -2.87
N ARG A 32 0.33 0.21 -1.89
CA ARG A 32 -0.60 -0.90 -2.09
C ARG A 32 -1.95 -0.39 -2.60
N SER A 33 -2.53 0.63 -1.95
CA SER A 33 -3.80 1.24 -2.40
C SER A 33 -3.68 1.79 -3.82
N PHE A 34 -2.60 2.53 -4.11
CA PHE A 34 -2.35 3.04 -5.46
C PHE A 34 -2.26 1.92 -6.51
N MET A 35 -1.54 0.84 -6.22
CA MET A 35 -1.43 -0.30 -7.14
C MET A 35 -2.78 -0.95 -7.41
N TYR A 36 -3.63 -1.12 -6.39
CA TYR A 36 -4.96 -1.69 -6.59
C TYR A 36 -5.87 -0.79 -7.41
N GLU A 37 -5.83 0.52 -7.18
CA GLU A 37 -6.57 1.49 -7.99
C GLU A 37 -6.15 1.44 -9.46
N GLU A 38 -4.84 1.35 -9.73
CA GLU A 38 -4.32 1.26 -11.10
C GLU A 38 -4.67 -0.08 -11.79
N ILE A 39 -4.60 -1.20 -11.06
CA ILE A 39 -5.00 -2.51 -11.60
C ILE A 39 -6.51 -2.52 -11.88
N ALA A 40 -7.34 -2.07 -10.94
CA ALA A 40 -8.79 -2.00 -11.12
C ALA A 40 -9.20 -1.10 -12.29
N ARG A 41 -8.47 -0.01 -12.52
CA ARG A 41 -8.69 0.85 -13.69
C ARG A 41 -8.32 0.15 -15.00
N SER A 42 -7.29 -0.70 -14.97
CA SER A 42 -6.80 -1.43 -16.15
C SER A 42 -7.59 -2.71 -16.45
N ASP A 43 -8.15 -3.33 -15.41
CA ASP A 43 -8.93 -4.55 -15.48
C ASP A 43 -10.16 -4.45 -14.56
N ALA A 44 -11.33 -4.24 -15.16
CA ALA A 44 -12.59 -4.11 -14.43
C ALA A 44 -13.04 -5.41 -13.75
N SER A 45 -12.45 -6.56 -14.09
CA SER A 45 -12.71 -7.83 -13.43
C SER A 45 -11.87 -8.05 -12.17
N PHE A 46 -10.92 -7.14 -11.90
CA PHE A 46 -10.10 -7.19 -10.70
C PHE A 46 -10.92 -6.83 -9.45
N ILE A 47 -11.22 -7.85 -8.64
CA ILE A 47 -11.86 -7.70 -7.34
C ILE A 47 -10.80 -7.94 -6.28
N TYR A 48 -10.55 -6.95 -5.42
CA TYR A 48 -9.60 -7.06 -4.33
C TYR A 48 -10.30 -6.96 -2.97
N ASP A 49 -10.33 -8.07 -2.23
CA ASP A 49 -10.76 -8.12 -0.84
C ASP A 49 -9.54 -8.23 0.09
N LEU A 50 -9.18 -7.11 0.71
CA LEU A 50 -8.05 -7.01 1.64
C LEU A 50 -8.24 -7.92 2.86
N LYS A 51 -9.48 -8.15 3.29
CA LYS A 51 -9.82 -9.00 4.43
C LYS A 51 -9.66 -10.47 4.08
N GLU A 52 -9.99 -10.86 2.86
CA GLU A 52 -9.77 -12.23 2.37
C GLU A 52 -8.27 -12.56 2.29
N VAL A 53 -7.44 -11.61 1.87
CA VAL A 53 -6.00 -11.83 1.67
C VAL A 53 -5.19 -11.75 2.98
N THR A 54 -5.55 -10.83 3.89
CA THR A 54 -4.73 -10.54 5.09
C THR A 54 -5.40 -10.92 6.41
N GLY A 55 -6.68 -11.30 6.39
CA GLY A 55 -7.49 -11.51 7.59
C GLY A 55 -7.75 -10.22 8.40
N MET A 56 -7.33 -9.06 7.87
CA MET A 56 -7.34 -7.77 8.53
C MET A 56 -8.20 -6.77 7.75
N ASP A 57 -8.86 -5.89 8.48
CA ASP A 57 -9.56 -4.75 7.87
C ASP A 57 -8.54 -3.73 7.35
N GLU A 58 -8.93 -2.98 6.32
CA GLU A 58 -8.14 -1.96 5.66
C GLU A 58 -7.62 -0.91 6.62
N TRP A 59 -8.43 -0.54 7.60
CA TRP A 59 -8.03 0.41 8.64
C TRP A 59 -6.88 -0.12 9.51
N ALA A 60 -6.87 -1.41 9.85
CA ALA A 60 -5.82 -2.01 10.69
C ALA A 60 -4.47 -2.09 9.95
N VAL A 61 -4.51 -2.43 8.66
CA VAL A 61 -3.33 -2.45 7.79
C VAL A 61 -2.75 -1.04 7.61
N ARG A 62 -3.62 -0.03 7.44
CA ARG A 62 -3.21 1.38 7.33
C ARG A 62 -2.44 1.89 8.55
N GLN A 63 -2.81 1.42 9.75
CA GLN A 63 -2.14 1.76 11.01
C GLN A 63 -0.87 0.91 11.29
N GLY A 64 -0.49 -0.01 10.40
CA GLY A 64 0.68 -0.87 10.60
C GLY A 64 0.50 -1.95 11.65
N LEU A 65 -0.75 -2.27 12.04
CA LEU A 65 -1.06 -3.34 12.97
C LEU A 65 -1.00 -4.69 12.23
N ILE A 66 0.21 -5.21 12.03
CA ILE A 66 0.42 -6.56 11.49
C ILE A 66 0.65 -7.51 12.67
N PRO A 67 -0.18 -8.55 12.88
CA PRO A 67 0.09 -9.54 13.91
C PRO A 67 1.28 -10.40 13.45
N GLY A 68 2.38 -10.38 14.19
CA GLY A 68 3.48 -11.33 13.97
C GLY A 68 4.89 -10.75 13.93
N LYS A 69 5.10 -9.43 14.01
CA LYS A 69 6.42 -8.90 14.35
C LYS A 69 6.51 -8.61 15.85
N LYS A 70 6.87 -9.63 16.62
CA LYS A 70 7.61 -9.46 17.87
C LYS A 70 9.07 -9.22 17.55
#